data_AF-A0A1J4JAH9-F1
#
_entry.id   AF-A0A1J4JAH9-F1
#
_cell.length_a   1.000
_cell.length_b   1.000
_cell.length_c   1.000
_cell.angle_alpha   90.00
_cell.angle_beta   90.00
_cell.angle_gamma   90.00
#
_symmetry.space_group_name_H-M   'P 1'
#
loop_
_entity.id
_entity.type
_entity.pdbx_description
1 polymer ?
#
loop_
_entity_poly.entity_id
_entity_poly.type
_entity_poly.pdbx_seq_one_letter_code
_entity_poly.pdbx_strand_id
1 'polypeptide(L)'
;MIAHFSNNLFKAGFSFPCQKKFLFLFYLFFIFIISGGMYQLIFNPEMLTITKNKFNDLYLELWAYSLFSQTLSEFLFLLILFSIVIFTFFQIHSSLNIKQTNCRKVFNMILFSISLFVSFYLISTLFSRKNGIYDQTYIQKDATRLINYEIENIAPSYRTIVDL
;
A
#
# COMPACT_ATOMS: atom_id res chain seq x y z
N MET A 1 -16.92 -6.06 -37.14
CA MET A 1 -18.20 -5.34 -36.95
C MET A 1 -18.25 -4.60 -35.61
N ILE A 2 -17.96 -5.24 -34.47
CA ILE A 2 -17.88 -4.58 -33.14
C ILE A 2 -16.81 -3.46 -33.09
N ALA A 3 -15.62 -3.70 -33.66
CA ALA A 3 -14.56 -2.69 -33.75
C ALA A 3 -14.89 -1.48 -34.67
N HIS A 4 -15.81 -1.66 -35.62
CA HIS A 4 -16.24 -0.60 -36.52
C HIS A 4 -17.36 0.25 -35.88
N PHE A 5 -18.23 -0.39 -35.10
CA PHE A 5 -19.27 0.28 -34.32
C PHE A 5 -18.68 1.10 -33.18
N SER A 6 -17.65 0.59 -32.48
CA SER A 6 -16.95 1.37 -31.45
C SER A 6 -16.27 2.62 -32.03
N ASN A 7 -15.59 2.50 -33.18
CA ASN A 7 -14.93 3.64 -33.84
C ASN A 7 -15.92 4.73 -34.27
N ASN A 8 -17.11 4.37 -34.76
CA ASN A 8 -18.12 5.37 -35.14
C ASN A 8 -18.80 6.02 -33.94
N LEU A 9 -18.96 5.30 -32.81
CA LEU A 9 -19.47 5.86 -31.55
C LEU A 9 -18.48 6.87 -30.92
N PHE A 10 -17.18 6.60 -30.99
CA PHE A 10 -16.16 7.53 -30.51
C PHE A 10 -16.03 8.79 -31.40
N LYS A 11 -16.36 8.70 -32.69
CA LYS A 11 -16.27 9.82 -33.64
C LYS A 11 -17.49 10.74 -33.62
N ALA A 12 -18.64 10.27 -33.13
CA ALA A 12 -19.93 10.97 -33.28
C ALA A 12 -20.39 11.78 -32.06
N GLY A 13 -19.85 11.60 -30.85
CA GLY A 13 -20.54 12.15 -29.65
C GLY A 13 -19.68 12.73 -28.53
N PHE A 14 -18.36 12.49 -28.49
CA PHE A 14 -17.54 13.03 -27.42
C PHE A 14 -16.72 14.21 -27.92
N SER A 15 -17.16 15.41 -27.55
CA SER A 15 -16.26 16.56 -27.53
C SER A 15 -15.00 16.15 -26.74
N PHE A 16 -13.82 16.46 -27.28
CA PHE A 16 -12.51 16.13 -26.70
C PHE A 16 -12.38 16.35 -25.17
N PRO A 17 -13.03 17.36 -24.53
CA PRO A 17 -13.04 17.47 -23.07
C PRO A 17 -13.84 16.38 -22.34
N CYS A 18 -14.92 15.86 -22.93
CA CYS A 18 -15.78 14.84 -22.31
C CYS A 18 -15.10 13.46 -22.26
N GLN A 19 -14.35 13.09 -23.32
CA GLN A 19 -13.58 11.84 -23.35
C GLN A 19 -12.54 11.77 -22.22
N LYS A 20 -11.86 12.88 -21.93
CA LYS A 20 -10.87 12.96 -20.83
C LYS A 20 -11.52 12.82 -19.45
N LYS A 21 -12.72 13.38 -19.24
CA LYS A 21 -13.48 13.24 -17.98
C LYS A 21 -13.94 11.80 -17.75
N PHE A 22 -14.42 11.13 -18.80
CA PHE A 22 -14.83 9.73 -18.71
C PHE A 22 -13.65 8.82 -18.37
N LEU A 23 -12.51 9.00 -19.04
CA LEU A 23 -11.30 8.23 -18.77
C LEU A 23 -10.81 8.41 -17.32
N PHE A 24 -10.88 9.64 -16.78
CA PHE A 24 -10.54 9.91 -15.39
C PHE A 24 -11.46 9.17 -14.39
N LEU A 25 -12.79 9.22 -14.60
CA LEU A 25 -13.75 8.50 -13.77
C LEU A 25 -13.52 6.98 -13.83
N PHE A 26 -13.20 6.45 -15.02
CA PHE A 26 -12.85 5.05 -15.20
C PHE A 26 -11.61 4.67 -14.38
N TYR A 27 -10.56 5.49 -14.38
CA TYR A 27 -9.37 5.25 -13.55
C TYR A 27 -9.68 5.29 -12.05
N LEU A 28 -10.49 6.26 -11.58
CA LEU A 28 -10.89 6.32 -10.17
C LEU A 28 -11.66 5.07 -9.74
N PHE A 29 -12.59 4.60 -10.57
CA PHE A 29 -13.33 3.37 -10.31
C PHE A 29 -12.41 2.14 -10.27
N PHE A 30 -11.46 2.06 -11.20
CA PHE A 30 -10.49 0.96 -11.24
C PHE A 30 -9.56 0.96 -10.02
N ILE A 31 -9.09 2.14 -9.59
CA ILE A 31 -8.31 2.30 -8.35
C ILE A 31 -9.13 1.82 -7.16
N PHE A 32 -10.39 2.25 -7.04
CA PHE A 32 -11.27 1.82 -5.95
C PHE A 32 -11.39 0.30 -5.87
N ILE A 33 -11.60 -0.38 -7.02
CA ILE A 33 -11.69 -1.85 -7.07
C ILE A 33 -10.36 -2.49 -6.65
N ILE A 34 -9.23 -2.08 -7.26
CA ILE A 34 -7.91 -2.68 -6.99
C ILE A 34 -7.48 -2.47 -5.55
N SER A 35 -7.83 -1.34 -4.94
CA SER A 35 -7.55 -1.08 -3.53
C SER A 35 -8.31 -2.01 -2.58
N GLY A 36 -9.31 -2.76 -3.06
CA GLY A 36 -10.14 -3.63 -2.24
C GLY A 36 -11.52 -3.03 -1.92
N GLY A 37 -11.98 -2.04 -2.67
CA GLY A 37 -13.27 -1.37 -2.41
C GLY A 37 -14.47 -2.33 -2.40
N MET A 38 -14.44 -3.39 -3.21
CA MET A 38 -15.47 -4.44 -3.17
C MET A 38 -15.46 -5.22 -1.85
N TYR A 39 -14.28 -5.48 -1.28
CA TYR A 39 -14.16 -6.13 0.03
C TYR A 39 -14.78 -5.27 1.13
N GLN A 40 -14.50 -3.96 1.10
CA GLN A 40 -15.07 -3.00 2.04
C GLN A 40 -16.60 -2.95 1.97
N LEU A 41 -17.17 -2.94 0.76
CA LEU A 41 -18.62 -2.92 0.55
C LEU A 41 -19.32 -4.21 1.01
N ILE A 42 -18.68 -5.37 0.85
CA ILE A 42 -19.29 -6.67 1.18
C ILE A 42 -19.18 -6.98 2.66
N PHE A 43 -17.99 -6.78 3.26
CA PHE A 43 -17.70 -7.25 4.61
C PHE A 43 -17.75 -6.15 5.68
N ASN A 44 -17.74 -4.87 5.27
CA ASN A 44 -17.74 -3.71 6.16
C ASN A 44 -16.79 -3.85 7.37
N PRO A 45 -15.48 -4.09 7.11
CA PRO A 45 -14.52 -4.36 8.16
C PRO A 45 -14.31 -3.13 9.05
N GLU A 46 -13.93 -3.37 10.31
CA GLU A 46 -13.64 -2.30 11.26
C GLU A 46 -12.46 -1.43 10.80
N MET A 47 -12.43 -0.19 11.31
CA MET A 47 -11.37 0.75 10.96
C MET A 47 -9.99 0.28 11.44
N LEU A 48 -9.97 -0.37 12.59
CA LEU A 48 -8.77 -0.79 13.31
C LEU A 48 -9.03 -2.17 13.90
N THR A 49 -8.05 -3.06 13.84
CA THR A 49 -8.13 -4.34 14.53
C THR A 49 -7.49 -4.20 15.91
N ILE A 50 -8.25 -4.61 16.94
CA ILE A 50 -7.74 -4.70 18.30
C ILE A 50 -7.21 -6.12 18.50
N THR A 51 -5.91 -6.26 18.59
CA THR A 51 -5.23 -7.54 18.87
C THR A 51 -4.76 -7.56 20.32
N LYS A 52 -5.03 -8.68 21.00
CA LYS A 52 -4.42 -8.97 22.30
C LYS A 52 -3.14 -9.75 22.07
N ASN A 53 -2.03 -9.27 22.63
CA ASN A 53 -0.80 -10.05 22.67
C ASN A 53 -0.91 -11.16 23.72
N LYS A 54 0.02 -12.12 23.73
CA LYS A 54 0.17 -13.19 24.74
C LYS A 54 0.23 -12.66 26.18
N PHE A 55 0.59 -11.39 26.37
CA PHE A 55 0.62 -10.70 27.66
C PHE A 55 -0.68 -9.96 28.03
N ASN A 56 -1.77 -10.17 27.28
CA ASN A 56 -3.05 -9.44 27.41
C ASN A 56 -2.98 -7.92 27.16
N ASP A 57 -1.85 -7.40 26.70
CA ASP A 57 -1.75 -6.02 26.22
C ASP A 57 -2.58 -5.86 24.93
N LEU A 58 -3.40 -4.81 24.90
CA LEU A 58 -4.20 -4.42 23.76
C LEU A 58 -3.37 -3.52 22.84
N TYR A 59 -3.16 -3.96 21.61
CA TYR A 59 -2.55 -3.15 20.56
C TYR A 59 -3.56 -2.82 19.49
N LEU A 60 -3.42 -1.59 18.98
CA LEU A 60 -4.23 -1.05 17.91
C LEU A 60 -3.47 -1.22 16.61
N GLU A 61 -3.98 -2.05 15.72
CA GLU A 61 -3.35 -2.34 14.45
C GLU A 61 -4.11 -1.69 13.30
N LEU A 62 -3.33 -0.97 12.48
CA LEU A 62 -3.79 -0.31 11.26
C LEU A 62 -3.91 -1.27 10.07
N TRP A 63 -3.41 -2.51 10.19
CA TRP A 63 -3.26 -3.45 9.08
C TRP A 63 -3.76 -4.81 9.49
N ALA A 64 -4.44 -5.52 8.60
CA ALA A 64 -4.83 -6.88 8.89
C ALA A 64 -3.66 -7.84 8.64
N TYR A 65 -3.39 -8.77 9.56
CA TYR A 65 -2.35 -9.78 9.39
C TYR A 65 -2.69 -10.84 8.35
N SER A 66 -3.96 -11.20 8.22
CA SER A 66 -4.37 -12.23 7.26
C SER A 66 -4.38 -11.69 5.84
N LEU A 67 -3.86 -12.50 4.91
CA LEU A 67 -3.87 -12.24 3.46
C LEU A 67 -5.28 -12.03 2.90
N PHE A 68 -6.28 -12.64 3.52
CA PHE A 68 -7.67 -12.61 3.06
C PHE A 68 -8.53 -11.55 3.76
N SER A 69 -7.94 -10.78 4.67
CA SER A 69 -8.61 -9.69 5.37
C SER A 69 -7.97 -8.35 5.06
N GLN A 70 -8.75 -7.28 5.13
CA GLN A 70 -8.29 -5.92 4.92
C GLN A 70 -9.04 -4.97 5.84
N THR A 71 -8.34 -4.17 6.64
CA THR A 71 -8.97 -3.11 7.45
C THR A 71 -9.37 -1.92 6.57
N LEU A 72 -10.28 -1.06 7.04
CA LEU A 72 -10.62 0.16 6.31
C LEU A 72 -9.41 1.09 6.16
N SER A 73 -8.55 1.19 7.18
CA SER A 73 -7.32 1.98 7.12
C SER A 73 -6.35 1.47 6.06
N GLU A 74 -6.20 0.14 5.93
CA GLU A 74 -5.38 -0.48 4.88
C GLU A 74 -5.93 -0.18 3.48
N PHE A 75 -7.24 -0.29 3.29
CA PHE A 75 -7.91 0.08 2.05
C PHE A 75 -7.66 1.55 1.68
N LEU A 76 -7.90 2.48 2.61
CA LEU A 76 -7.71 3.92 2.37
C LEU A 76 -6.27 4.25 2.05
N PHE A 77 -5.32 3.61 2.73
CA PHE A 77 -3.89 3.79 2.46
C PHE A 77 -3.51 3.33 1.05
N LEU A 78 -3.95 2.13 0.63
CA LEU A 78 -3.71 1.63 -0.72
C LEU A 78 -4.40 2.50 -1.78
N LEU A 79 -5.61 2.99 -1.49
CA LEU A 79 -6.33 3.94 -2.35
C LEU A 79 -5.53 5.21 -2.59
N ILE A 80 -4.95 5.79 -1.53
CA ILE A 80 -4.08 6.97 -1.62
C ILE A 80 -2.83 6.65 -2.44
N LEU A 81 -2.14 5.54 -2.16
CA LEU A 81 -0.91 5.20 -2.86
C LEU A 81 -1.12 4.95 -4.36
N PHE A 82 -2.16 4.19 -4.74
CA PHE A 82 -2.47 3.97 -6.16
C PHE A 82 -2.92 5.27 -6.86
N SER A 83 -3.64 6.14 -6.15
CA SER A 83 -4.00 7.47 -6.67
C SER A 83 -2.76 8.33 -6.93
N ILE A 84 -1.77 8.32 -6.03
CA ILE A 84 -0.49 9.02 -6.21
C ILE A 84 0.25 8.46 -7.43
N VAL A 85 0.35 7.14 -7.57
CA VAL A 85 1.05 6.51 -8.71
C VAL A 85 0.42 6.94 -10.04
N ILE A 86 -0.92 6.85 -10.17
CA ILE A 86 -1.62 7.23 -11.39
C ILE A 86 -1.50 8.74 -11.66
N PHE A 87 -1.63 9.57 -10.62
CA PHE A 87 -1.43 11.01 -10.75
C PHE A 87 -0.02 11.34 -11.24
N THR A 88 1.02 10.68 -10.70
CA THR A 88 2.40 10.87 -11.12
C THR A 88 2.60 10.50 -12.60
N PHE A 89 1.99 9.41 -13.09
CA PHE A 89 2.01 9.09 -14.52
C PHE A 89 1.33 10.16 -15.39
N PHE A 90 0.18 10.70 -14.95
CA PHE A 90 -0.46 11.82 -15.63
C PHE A 90 0.43 13.06 -15.66
N GLN A 91 1.14 13.37 -14.57
CA GLN A 91 2.06 14.49 -14.50
C GLN A 91 3.29 14.30 -15.40
N ILE A 92 3.86 13.09 -15.45
CA ILE A 92 4.93 12.75 -16.40
C ILE A 92 4.45 12.98 -17.84
N HIS A 93 3.29 12.42 -18.20
CA HIS A 93 2.72 12.57 -19.54
C HIS A 93 2.44 14.04 -19.90
N SER A 94 1.91 14.81 -18.95
CA SER A 94 1.66 16.25 -19.13
C SER A 94 2.98 17.03 -19.30
N SER A 95 3.98 16.74 -18.47
CA SER A 95 5.31 17.39 -18.51
C SER A 95 6.04 17.16 -19.83
N LEU A 96 5.86 15.98 -20.45
CA LEU A 96 6.45 15.67 -21.76
C LEU A 96 5.84 16.51 -22.90
N ASN A 97 4.54 16.82 -22.82
CA ASN A 97 3.81 17.55 -23.86
C ASN A 97 3.93 19.08 -23.76
N ILE A 98 4.25 19.62 -22.57
CA ILE A 98 4.38 21.07 -22.36
C ILE A 98 5.78 21.54 -22.79
N LYS A 99 5.85 22.66 -23.52
CA LYS A 99 7.12 23.36 -23.79
C LYS A 99 7.65 23.97 -22.49
N GLN A 100 8.62 23.32 -21.87
CA GLN A 100 9.33 23.76 -20.67
C GLN A 100 10.84 23.75 -20.92
N THR A 101 11.60 24.49 -20.12
CA THR A 101 13.07 24.43 -20.14
C THR A 101 13.56 23.03 -19.77
N ASN A 102 14.68 22.59 -20.35
CA ASN A 102 15.23 21.26 -20.10
C ASN A 102 15.53 21.03 -18.61
N CYS A 103 16.04 22.04 -17.91
CA CYS A 103 16.30 21.96 -16.47
C CYS A 103 15.02 21.64 -15.66
N ARG A 104 13.91 22.33 -15.95
CA ARG A 104 12.62 22.08 -15.28
C ARG A 104 12.06 20.70 -15.60
N LYS A 105 12.20 20.25 -16.85
CA LYS A 105 11.78 18.90 -17.25
C LYS A 105 12.54 17.83 -16.46
N VAL A 106 13.87 17.93 -16.40
CA VAL A 106 14.72 16.99 -15.65
C VAL A 106 14.36 16.98 -14.17
N PHE A 107 14.20 18.15 -13.55
CA PHE A 107 13.81 18.26 -12.15
C PHE A 107 12.46 17.58 -11.86
N ASN A 108 11.44 17.84 -12.69
CA ASN A 108 10.14 17.20 -12.56
C ASN A 108 10.25 15.68 -12.71
N MET A 109 11.02 15.18 -13.67
CA MET A 109 11.22 13.74 -13.87
C MET A 109 11.89 13.08 -12.66
N ILE A 110 12.88 13.73 -12.03
CA ILE A 110 13.51 13.24 -10.80
C ILE A 110 12.48 13.17 -9.67
N LEU A 111 11.70 14.24 -9.46
CA LEU A 111 10.68 14.28 -8.41
C LEU A 111 9.62 13.19 -8.60
N PHE A 112 9.15 12.98 -9.83
CA PHE A 112 8.20 11.93 -10.16
C PHE A 112 8.79 10.53 -9.96
N SER A 113 10.07 10.34 -10.27
CA SER A 113 10.77 9.06 -10.06
C SER A 113 10.88 8.72 -8.56
N ILE A 114 11.21 9.72 -7.72
CA ILE A 114 11.24 9.56 -6.27
C ILE A 114 9.85 9.23 -5.72
N SER A 115 8.81 9.94 -6.17
CA SER A 115 7.42 9.67 -5.75
C SER A 115 6.97 8.25 -6.10
N LEU A 116 7.29 7.77 -7.31
CA LEU A 116 7.00 6.39 -7.71
C LEU A 116 7.78 5.39 -6.86
N PHE A 117 9.09 5.63 -6.67
CA PHE A 117 9.94 4.75 -5.85
C PHE A 117 9.41 4.61 -4.43
N VAL A 118 9.08 5.71 -3.76
CA VAL A 118 8.53 5.70 -2.39
C VAL A 118 7.19 4.96 -2.35
N SER A 119 6.31 5.19 -3.32
CA SER A 119 5.01 4.53 -3.38
C SER A 119 5.17 3.01 -3.55
N PHE A 120 6.02 2.56 -4.49
CA PHE A 120 6.30 1.14 -4.70
C PHE A 120 6.98 0.49 -3.50
N TYR A 121 7.91 1.19 -2.86
CA TYR A 121 8.54 0.72 -1.63
C TYR A 121 7.50 0.46 -0.54
N LEU A 122 6.63 1.44 -0.24
CA LEU A 122 5.59 1.31 0.79
C LEU A 122 4.60 0.17 0.48
N ILE A 123 4.17 0.03 -0.77
CA ILE A 123 3.31 -1.09 -1.21
C ILE A 123 4.05 -2.40 -0.96
N SER A 124 5.31 -2.51 -1.39
CA SER A 124 6.09 -3.74 -1.25
C SER A 124 6.31 -4.13 0.22
N THR A 125 6.59 -3.16 1.09
CA THR A 125 6.71 -3.38 2.54
C THR A 125 5.40 -3.89 3.14
N LEU A 126 4.27 -3.31 2.76
CA LEU A 126 2.94 -3.75 3.22
C LEU A 126 2.63 -5.19 2.80
N PHE A 127 2.86 -5.53 1.52
CA PHE A 127 2.68 -6.90 1.03
C PHE A 127 3.64 -7.90 1.70
N SER A 128 4.90 -7.50 1.91
CA SER A 128 5.89 -8.35 2.59
C SER A 128 5.51 -8.62 4.04
N ARG A 129 4.88 -7.64 4.72
CA ARG A 129 4.31 -7.83 6.05
C ARG A 129 3.14 -8.82 6.04
N LYS A 130 2.18 -8.69 5.13
CA LYS A 130 1.03 -9.62 5.04
C LYS A 130 1.42 -11.04 4.65
N ASN A 131 2.48 -11.20 3.85
CA ASN A 131 3.00 -12.51 3.47
C ASN A 131 3.82 -13.19 4.59
N GLY A 132 3.98 -12.56 5.77
CA GLY A 132 4.78 -13.09 6.87
C GLY A 132 6.28 -13.17 6.57
N ILE A 133 6.75 -12.59 5.45
CA ILE A 133 8.18 -12.54 5.10
C ILE A 133 8.93 -11.67 6.12
N TYR A 134 8.30 -10.59 6.59
CA TYR A 134 8.85 -9.77 7.66
C TYR A 134 8.84 -10.47 9.03
N ASP A 135 7.85 -11.35 9.27
CA ASP A 135 7.70 -12.03 10.56
C ASP A 135 8.79 -13.06 10.83
N GLN A 136 9.47 -13.64 9.84
CA GLN A 136 10.55 -14.60 10.11
C GLN A 136 11.69 -13.99 10.95
N THR A 137 12.00 -12.71 10.73
CA THR A 137 13.00 -11.99 11.53
C THR A 137 12.51 -11.62 12.93
N TYR A 138 11.20 -11.37 13.09
CA TYR A 138 10.59 -11.07 14.39
C TYR A 138 10.38 -12.33 15.22
N ILE A 139 9.91 -13.42 14.61
CA ILE A 139 9.76 -14.75 15.24
C ILE A 139 11.10 -15.24 15.77
N GLN A 140 12.21 -15.01 15.05
CA GLN A 140 13.54 -15.33 15.57
C GLN A 140 13.92 -14.48 16.80
N LYS A 141 13.67 -13.17 16.76
CA LYS A 141 13.96 -12.28 17.90
C LYS A 141 13.09 -12.59 19.13
N ASP A 142 11.80 -12.87 18.93
CA ASP A 142 10.88 -13.24 20.00
C ASP A 142 11.18 -14.63 20.56
N ALA A 143 11.61 -15.59 19.72
CA ALA A 143 12.09 -16.88 20.20
C ALA A 143 13.35 -16.72 21.07
N THR A 144 14.33 -15.90 20.64
CA THR A 144 15.51 -15.59 21.48
C THR A 144 15.11 -14.91 22.80
N ARG A 145 14.13 -13.99 22.77
CA ARG A 145 13.66 -13.31 23.98
C ARG A 145 12.91 -14.25 24.93
N LEU A 146 12.11 -15.17 24.41
CA LEU A 146 11.40 -16.18 25.20
C LEU A 146 12.37 -17.16 25.84
N ILE A 147 13.36 -17.64 25.08
CA ILE A 147 14.44 -18.51 25.59
C ILE A 147 15.21 -17.79 26.70
N ASN A 148 15.57 -16.52 26.52
CA ASN A 148 16.27 -15.74 27.55
C ASN A 148 15.42 -15.56 28.81
N TYR A 149 14.12 -15.29 28.67
CA TYR A 149 13.20 -15.16 29.80
C TYR A 149 13.01 -16.48 30.56
N GLU A 150 12.91 -17.61 29.84
CA GLU A 150 12.83 -18.94 30.47
C GLU A 150 14.15 -19.30 31.17
N ILE A 151 15.31 -18.98 30.58
CA ILE A 151 16.62 -19.15 31.23
C ILE A 151 16.72 -18.30 32.50
N GLU A 152 16.29 -17.04 32.46
CA GLU A 152 16.26 -16.14 33.62
C GLU A 152 15.38 -16.67 34.76
N ASN A 153 14.26 -17.35 34.45
CA ASN A 153 13.35 -17.90 35.46
C ASN A 153 13.76 -19.28 35.98
N ILE A 154 14.46 -20.11 35.18
CA ILE A 154 14.89 -21.45 35.60
C ILE A 154 16.16 -21.39 36.47
N ALA A 155 17.03 -20.39 36.28
CA ALA A 155 18.28 -20.29 37.04
C ALA A 155 18.63 -18.83 37.43
N PRO A 156 17.92 -18.23 38.42
CA PRO A 156 18.16 -16.85 38.86
C PRO A 156 19.58 -16.60 39.40
N SER A 157 20.32 -17.67 39.72
CA SER A 157 21.70 -17.65 40.23
C SER A 157 22.79 -17.46 39.16
N TYR A 158 22.48 -17.54 37.86
CA TYR A 158 23.47 -17.31 36.81
C TYR A 158 23.91 -15.84 36.70
N ARG A 159 23.13 -14.89 37.24
CA ARG A 159 23.49 -13.47 37.31
C ARG A 159 24.76 -13.23 38.16
N THR A 160 25.02 -14.10 39.13
CA THR A 160 26.17 -13.99 40.04
C THR A 160 27.49 -14.54 39.48
N ILE A 161 27.48 -15.25 38.33
CA ILE A 161 28.69 -15.87 37.76
C ILE A 161 29.29 -14.99 36.63
N VAL A 162 28.50 -14.11 36.03
CA VAL A 162 28.97 -13.21 34.94
C VAL A 162 29.47 -11.86 35.46
N ASP A 163 29.09 -11.47 36.68
CA ASP A 163 29.59 -10.27 37.38
C ASP A 163 30.79 -10.58 38.33
N LEU A 164 31.43 -11.75 38.18
CA LEU A 164 32.71 -12.16 38.81
C LEU A 164 33.78 -12.33 37.73
#